data_AF-A0A1Q3ML49-F1
#
_entry.id   AF-A0A1Q3ML49-F1
#
_cell.length_a   1.000
_cell.length_b   1.000
_cell.length_c   1.000
_cell.angle_alpha   90.00
_cell.angle_beta   90.00
_cell.angle_gamma   90.00
#
_symmetry.space_group_name_H-M   'P 1'
#
loop_
_entity.id
_entity.type
_entity.pdbx_description
1 polymer ?
#
loop_
_entity_poly.entity_id
_entity_poly.type
_entity_poly.pdbx_seq_one_letter_code
_entity_poly.pdbx_strand_id
1 'polypeptide(L)'
;MMRLHFFGVCIVILGVSLTQAQDWDARGQIQSRDTQIERRNGNVIEGTELVHYEYRVFTKLVPTDDLKSKYHISHDNVCQGKKHKAHEECDLSCDKKDTKVKKVTVRGQAESLSGAMRQMEQESAKLARKLGMPGGPNNWSSETSSYIHQMKRDCESKSIELTSLPHENPCTLVTEYFGCKKTEIHVKGEFWKVGVYRSHGVNTPINEKIAEHEGTVVNLWYPFDKAVGSATTVTCRCKERPKDKPTVSDKPVLSLGSTLKKGDPPGPTLGGLEFYVEESGLGCLPSPEQILMQCSGQSLTKCELSITNKTSDDLICRLPLGAEIVPEDSGTQVMTCTEPLELICKSSWSWDIVAGFLPSTPSFETATIRVACTELHKKEPSAKTKFTIVPPQDPLLVAILEQPAQSSFFANAIVQGRVWIYRDQASLAEINKRMVPGLTEGMYLNALLGLNQAGVDLSDRKFAKCVDANLLKSSGSSEEATAWFVAYLAEQSPNDLLAVGKYLVQSFAVKEAVDVRHLAHVADVCLRSVDPNVLNLGVSLLEKAIPAELAPEFQKSGGINALRLALALNDKELVKRAFAVGKSWESPEAKELLNNAEFFGAAQG
;
A
#
# COMPACT_ATOMS: atom_id res chain seq x y z
N MET A 1 59.57 7.06 32.46
CA MET A 1 58.72 6.04 31.82
C MET A 1 57.27 6.51 31.91
N MET A 2 56.75 7.13 30.85
CA MET A 2 55.34 7.54 30.74
C MET A 2 54.82 6.92 29.44
N ARG A 3 53.84 6.03 29.54
CA ARG A 3 53.15 5.44 28.38
C ARG A 3 51.95 6.32 28.03
N LEU A 4 52.00 6.97 26.88
CA LEU A 4 50.83 7.55 26.22
C LEU A 4 50.00 6.42 25.60
N HIS A 5 48.72 6.35 25.95
CA HIS A 5 47.73 5.59 25.20
C HIS A 5 47.10 6.51 24.15
N PHE A 6 47.45 6.26 22.88
CA PHE A 6 46.73 6.80 21.72
C PHE A 6 45.42 6.01 21.55
N PHE A 7 44.28 6.66 21.82
CA PHE A 7 42.99 6.23 21.31
C PHE A 7 42.83 6.82 19.91
N GLY A 8 43.13 6.02 18.89
CA GLY A 8 42.79 6.32 17.51
C GLY A 8 41.30 6.13 17.29
N VAL A 9 40.53 7.22 17.31
CA VAL A 9 39.15 7.24 16.82
C VAL A 9 39.21 7.27 15.30
N CYS A 10 39.02 6.12 14.66
CA CYS A 10 38.72 6.06 13.23
C CYS A 10 37.32 6.62 12.98
N ILE A 11 37.24 7.93 12.72
CA ILE A 11 36.07 8.53 12.07
C ILE A 11 36.12 8.08 10.61
N VAL A 12 35.35 7.06 10.25
CA VAL A 12 35.07 6.73 8.86
C VAL A 12 34.13 7.81 8.33
N ILE A 13 34.69 8.84 7.68
CA ILE A 13 33.92 9.83 6.93
C ILE A 13 33.42 9.15 5.65
N LEU A 14 32.24 8.52 5.70
CA LEU A 14 31.50 8.09 4.51
C LEU A 14 30.86 9.32 3.85
N GLY A 15 31.69 10.19 3.28
CA GLY A 15 31.26 11.24 2.36
C GLY A 15 30.99 10.64 0.97
N VAL A 16 30.01 9.74 0.85
CA VAL A 16 29.58 9.24 -0.46
C VAL A 16 28.74 10.35 -1.10
N SER A 17 29.31 11.04 -2.08
CA SER A 17 28.59 11.96 -2.95
C SER A 17 27.51 11.18 -3.71
N LEU A 18 26.27 11.20 -3.21
CA LEU A 18 25.10 10.50 -3.77
C LEU A 18 24.62 11.07 -5.13
N THR A 19 25.43 11.92 -5.79
CA THR A 19 25.05 12.60 -7.02
C THR A 19 25.55 11.91 -8.29
N GLN A 20 26.44 10.93 -8.19
CA GLN A 20 26.91 10.16 -9.34
C GLN A 20 26.37 8.73 -9.26
N ALA A 21 25.88 8.23 -10.40
CA ALA A 21 25.55 6.82 -10.54
C ALA A 21 26.81 5.99 -10.22
N GLN A 22 26.68 5.07 -9.27
CA GLN A 22 27.77 4.14 -8.96
C GLN A 22 27.92 3.13 -10.10
N ASP A 23 29.12 2.59 -10.31
CA ASP A 23 29.29 1.43 -11.19
C ASP A 23 28.70 0.16 -10.56
N TRP A 24 28.62 -0.92 -11.32
CA TRP A 24 28.13 -2.20 -10.84
C TRP A 24 29.11 -2.82 -9.84
N ASP A 25 28.65 -3.02 -8.59
CA ASP A 25 29.41 -3.71 -7.55
C ASP A 25 29.06 -5.19 -7.52
N ALA A 26 30.06 -6.07 -7.55
CA ALA A 26 29.87 -7.51 -7.35
C ALA A 26 29.46 -7.79 -5.89
N ARG A 27 28.38 -8.56 -5.70
CA ARG A 27 27.77 -8.88 -4.39
C ARG A 27 27.66 -10.37 -4.11
N GLY A 28 28.21 -11.22 -4.96
CA GLY A 28 28.30 -12.65 -4.68
C GLY A 28 28.25 -13.50 -5.91
N GLN A 29 28.58 -14.78 -5.70
CA GLN A 29 28.69 -15.77 -6.76
C GLN A 29 28.17 -17.11 -6.25
N ILE A 30 27.37 -17.79 -7.07
CA ILE A 30 26.91 -19.16 -6.84
C ILE A 30 27.50 -20.03 -7.95
N GLN A 31 28.10 -21.16 -7.59
CA GLN A 31 28.70 -22.10 -8.54
C GLN A 31 27.87 -23.38 -8.61
N SER A 32 27.61 -23.88 -9.81
CA SER A 32 27.03 -25.21 -10.00
C SER A 32 28.06 -26.31 -9.75
N ARG A 33 27.59 -27.55 -9.70
CA ARG A 33 28.49 -28.70 -9.81
C ARG A 33 29.10 -28.75 -11.21
N ASP A 34 30.28 -29.36 -11.30
CA ASP A 34 30.92 -29.66 -12.56
C ASP A 34 30.04 -30.59 -13.38
N THR A 35 29.93 -30.29 -14.67
CA THR A 35 29.12 -31.01 -15.65
C THR A 35 30.01 -31.39 -16.82
N GLN A 36 29.86 -32.63 -17.28
CA GLN A 36 30.52 -33.13 -18.47
C GLN A 36 29.54 -33.12 -19.64
N ILE A 37 29.83 -32.38 -20.70
CA ILE A 37 28.99 -32.26 -21.89
C ILE A 37 29.78 -32.76 -23.10
N GLU A 38 29.32 -33.84 -23.73
CA GLU A 38 29.92 -34.34 -24.96
C GLU A 38 29.40 -33.54 -26.17
N ARG A 39 30.31 -32.96 -26.96
CA ARG A 39 29.99 -32.37 -28.26
C ARG A 39 30.10 -33.47 -29.31
N ARG A 40 28.99 -33.75 -30.00
CA ARG A 40 28.90 -34.79 -31.02
C ARG A 40 28.54 -34.21 -32.37
N ASN A 41 29.14 -34.74 -33.42
CA ASN A 41 28.77 -34.52 -34.81
C ASN A 41 28.35 -35.87 -35.40
N GLY A 42 27.04 -36.09 -35.46
CA GLY A 42 26.48 -37.42 -35.68
C GLY A 42 26.87 -38.39 -34.55
N ASN A 43 27.52 -39.50 -34.90
CA ASN A 43 27.95 -40.54 -33.96
C ASN A 43 29.38 -40.34 -33.42
N VAL A 44 30.10 -39.30 -33.88
CA VAL A 44 31.49 -39.03 -33.48
C VAL A 44 31.50 -37.99 -32.36
N ILE A 45 32.20 -38.29 -31.26
CA ILE A 45 32.48 -37.32 -30.20
C ILE A 45 33.64 -36.44 -30.67
N GLU A 46 33.39 -35.16 -30.94
CA GLU A 46 34.41 -34.18 -31.37
C GLU A 46 35.21 -33.64 -30.18
N GLY A 47 34.60 -33.64 -28.99
CA GLY A 47 35.24 -33.21 -27.77
C GLY A 47 34.32 -33.27 -26.55
N THR A 48 34.89 -33.00 -25.39
CA THR A 48 34.19 -33.02 -24.11
C THR A 48 34.41 -31.70 -23.38
N GLU A 49 33.33 -31.01 -23.05
CA GLU A 49 33.35 -29.87 -22.14
C GLU A 49 33.29 -30.36 -20.70
N LEU A 50 34.25 -29.95 -19.88
CA LEU A 50 34.22 -30.08 -18.43
C LEU A 50 33.99 -28.68 -17.87
N VAL A 51 32.74 -28.37 -17.54
CA VAL A 51 32.30 -27.01 -17.22
C VAL A 51 31.46 -26.97 -15.96
N HIS A 52 31.58 -25.88 -15.22
CA HIS A 52 30.60 -25.47 -14.23
C HIS A 52 29.98 -24.13 -14.66
N TYR A 53 28.82 -23.84 -14.11
CA TYR A 53 28.12 -22.59 -14.34
C TYR A 53 28.25 -21.71 -13.10
N GLU A 54 28.59 -20.44 -13.31
CA GLU A 54 28.64 -19.43 -12.25
C GLU A 54 27.49 -18.45 -12.45
N TYR A 55 26.77 -18.17 -11.37
CA TYR A 55 25.80 -17.08 -11.31
C TYR A 55 26.37 -15.96 -10.45
N ARG A 56 26.73 -14.85 -11.09
CA ARG A 56 27.34 -13.67 -10.44
C ARG A 56 26.27 -12.60 -10.28
N VAL A 57 26.15 -12.02 -9.10
CA VAL A 57 25.16 -10.99 -8.79
C VAL A 57 25.87 -9.66 -8.56
N PHE A 58 25.33 -8.62 -9.17
CA PHE A 58 25.81 -7.26 -9.07
C PHE A 58 24.69 -6.34 -8.60
N THR A 59 25.05 -5.27 -7.91
CA THR A 59 24.12 -4.22 -7.49
C THR A 59 24.61 -2.86 -7.93
N LYS A 60 23.68 -1.95 -8.23
CA LYS A 60 23.96 -0.56 -8.58
C LYS A 60 22.98 0.37 -7.87
N LEU A 61 23.48 1.45 -7.29
CA LEU A 61 22.64 2.54 -6.79
C LEU A 61 22.49 3.59 -7.89
N VAL A 62 21.24 3.89 -8.24
CA VAL A 62 20.90 4.87 -9.29
C VAL A 62 20.12 6.02 -8.65
N PRO A 63 20.76 7.17 -8.40
CA PRO A 63 20.05 8.38 -7.99
C PRO A 63 19.09 8.80 -9.10
N THR A 64 17.86 9.19 -8.73
CA THR A 64 16.85 9.69 -9.67
C THR A 64 16.46 11.11 -9.29
N ASP A 65 15.91 11.90 -10.21
CA ASP A 65 15.43 13.25 -9.91
C ASP A 65 14.02 13.30 -9.29
N ASP A 66 13.40 12.13 -9.08
CA ASP A 66 12.16 12.01 -8.32
C ASP A 66 12.33 12.54 -6.88
N LEU A 67 11.54 13.55 -6.54
CA LEU A 67 11.44 14.15 -5.22
C LEU A 67 10.06 13.86 -4.64
N LYS A 68 10.02 13.38 -3.39
CA LYS A 68 8.76 13.16 -2.65
C LYS A 68 8.68 14.14 -1.50
N SER A 69 7.84 15.15 -1.64
CA SER A 69 7.48 16.05 -0.54
C SER A 69 6.66 15.30 0.51
N LYS A 70 7.01 15.46 1.78
CA LYS A 70 6.28 14.85 2.91
C LYS A 70 5.90 15.86 3.97
N TYR A 71 6.65 16.96 4.04
CA TYR A 71 6.51 17.96 5.08
C TYR A 71 6.45 19.33 4.44
N HIS A 72 5.75 20.24 5.10
CA HIS A 72 5.74 21.65 4.72
C HIS A 72 5.87 22.49 5.98
N ILE A 73 6.59 23.60 5.86
CA ILE A 73 6.67 24.63 6.88
C ILE A 73 6.14 25.92 6.25
N SER A 74 5.14 26.52 6.87
CA SER A 74 4.60 27.80 6.43
C SER A 74 4.99 28.89 7.40
N HIS A 75 5.47 30.03 6.90
CA HIS A 75 5.70 31.27 7.63
C HIS A 75 4.70 32.33 7.14
N ASP A 76 4.07 33.05 8.07
CA ASP A 76 2.97 33.96 7.75
C ASP A 76 3.21 35.35 8.35
N ASN A 77 3.43 36.33 7.48
CA ASN A 77 3.44 37.74 7.85
C ASN A 77 2.01 38.29 7.74
N VAL A 78 1.24 38.16 8.83
CA VAL A 78 -0.19 38.47 8.84
C VAL A 78 -0.44 39.97 8.76
N CYS A 79 -1.00 40.43 7.65
CA CYS A 79 -1.43 41.81 7.44
C CYS A 79 -2.56 42.21 8.40
N GLN A 80 -2.35 43.25 9.20
CA GLN A 80 -3.36 43.85 10.09
C GLN A 80 -4.27 44.86 9.37
N GLY A 81 -3.93 45.22 8.13
CA GLY A 81 -4.70 46.10 7.24
C GLY A 81 -4.60 47.60 7.54
N LYS A 82 -5.38 48.39 6.79
CA LYS A 82 -5.66 49.83 6.99
C LYS A 82 -4.49 50.82 6.87
N LYS A 83 -3.33 50.41 6.33
CA LYS A 83 -2.17 51.31 6.16
C LYS A 83 -1.86 51.66 4.71
N HIS A 84 -1.75 50.67 3.83
CA HIS A 84 -1.29 50.85 2.45
C HIS A 84 -2.46 50.84 1.46
N LYS A 85 -2.30 51.43 0.27
CA LYS A 85 -3.35 51.36 -0.76
C LYS A 85 -3.27 50.08 -1.59
N ALA A 86 -2.06 49.56 -1.76
CA ALA A 86 -1.76 48.35 -2.51
C ALA A 86 -0.68 47.50 -1.79
N HIS A 87 -0.54 46.23 -2.17
CA HIS A 87 0.42 45.32 -1.54
C HIS A 87 1.86 45.71 -1.86
N GLU A 88 2.09 46.22 -3.07
CA GLU A 88 3.37 46.69 -3.59
C GLU A 88 3.92 47.89 -2.80
N GLU A 89 3.04 48.61 -2.09
CA GLU A 89 3.40 49.72 -1.21
C GLU A 89 3.64 49.28 0.25
N CYS A 90 3.49 47.98 0.57
CA CYS A 90 3.60 47.50 1.93
C CYS A 90 5.04 47.53 2.44
N ASP A 91 5.30 48.43 3.38
CA ASP A 91 6.58 48.59 4.08
C ASP A 91 6.74 47.68 5.31
N LEU A 92 5.97 46.58 5.39
CA LEU A 92 5.86 45.68 6.56
C LEU A 92 5.27 46.31 7.83
N SER A 93 4.99 47.61 7.86
CA SER A 93 4.54 48.27 9.09
C SER A 93 3.10 47.91 9.48
N CYS A 94 2.36 47.26 8.58
CA CYS A 94 1.03 46.71 8.84
C CYS A 94 1.05 45.23 9.25
N ASP A 95 2.22 44.57 9.23
CA ASP A 95 2.31 43.13 9.43
C ASP A 95 2.60 42.75 10.88
N LYS A 96 2.01 41.64 11.31
CA LYS A 96 2.49 40.88 12.46
C LYS A 96 3.44 39.80 11.94
N LYS A 97 4.74 40.10 11.99
CA LYS A 97 5.79 39.21 11.48
C LYS A 97 5.82 37.87 12.24
N ASP A 98 5.98 36.77 11.52
CA ASP A 98 6.34 35.49 12.12
C ASP A 98 7.83 35.50 12.45
N THR A 99 8.18 35.57 13.73
CA THR A 99 9.59 35.57 14.17
C THR A 99 10.09 34.18 14.57
N LYS A 100 9.23 33.17 14.52
CA LYS A 100 9.58 31.83 15.01
C LYS A 100 10.35 31.08 13.96
N VAL A 101 11.56 30.64 14.32
CA VAL A 101 12.28 29.62 13.56
C VAL A 101 11.54 28.29 13.70
N LYS A 102 11.18 27.66 12.58
CA LYS A 102 10.45 26.40 12.56
C LYS A 102 11.38 25.28 12.13
N LYS A 103 11.19 24.10 12.72
CA LYS A 103 12.04 22.93 12.50
C LYS A 103 11.18 21.74 12.10
N VAL A 104 11.68 20.94 11.16
CA VAL A 104 11.07 19.66 10.79
C VAL A 104 12.13 18.59 10.65
N THR A 105 11.85 17.40 11.16
CA THR A 105 12.72 16.24 10.99
C THR A 105 12.23 15.40 9.82
N VAL A 106 13.00 15.34 8.74
CA VAL A 106 12.73 14.47 7.60
C VAL A 106 13.48 13.16 7.79
N ARG A 107 12.76 12.04 7.78
CA ARG A 107 13.33 10.69 7.91
C ARG A 107 13.32 9.97 6.57
N GLY A 108 14.37 9.20 6.33
CA GLY A 108 14.44 8.35 5.16
C GLY A 108 13.41 7.23 5.21
N GLN A 109 13.09 6.69 4.03
CA GLN A 109 12.15 5.58 3.90
C GLN A 109 12.64 4.61 2.82
N ALA A 110 12.42 3.32 3.02
CA ALA A 110 12.67 2.33 1.98
C ALA A 110 11.36 1.67 1.55
N GLU A 111 11.23 1.42 0.26
CA GLU A 111 10.10 0.73 -0.35
C GLU A 111 10.60 -0.48 -1.12
N SER A 112 10.14 -1.67 -0.71
CA SER A 112 10.54 -2.92 -1.35
C SER A 112 9.62 -3.23 -2.52
N LEU A 113 10.18 -3.39 -3.72
CA LEU A 113 9.40 -3.75 -4.91
C LEU A 113 9.24 -5.28 -4.97
N SER A 114 8.55 -5.86 -3.99
CA SER A 114 8.46 -7.32 -3.80
C SER A 114 8.00 -8.07 -5.07
N GLY A 115 7.11 -7.47 -5.87
CA GLY A 115 6.71 -8.01 -7.17
C GLY A 115 7.88 -8.09 -8.16
N ALA A 116 8.66 -7.02 -8.30
CA ALA A 116 9.85 -6.99 -9.15
C ALA A 116 10.93 -7.96 -8.65
N MET A 117 11.12 -8.07 -7.33
CA MET A 117 12.05 -9.06 -6.74
C MET A 117 11.66 -10.49 -7.13
N ARG A 118 10.39 -10.85 -6.97
CA ARG A 118 9.88 -12.19 -7.36
C ARG A 118 9.97 -12.44 -8.86
N GLN A 119 9.68 -11.42 -9.68
CA GLN A 119 9.81 -11.53 -11.12
C GLN A 119 11.27 -11.82 -11.52
N MET A 120 12.22 -11.08 -10.94
CA MET A 120 13.66 -11.30 -11.16
C MET A 120 14.11 -12.70 -10.73
N GLU A 121 13.61 -13.21 -9.59
CA GLU A 121 13.87 -14.60 -9.17
C GLU A 121 13.31 -15.62 -10.17
N GLN A 122 12.08 -15.40 -10.67
CA GLN A 122 11.47 -16.27 -11.67
C GLN A 122 12.21 -16.23 -13.02
N GLU A 123 12.65 -15.05 -13.45
CA GLU A 123 13.45 -14.86 -14.67
C GLU A 123 14.80 -15.56 -14.54
N SER A 124 15.50 -15.38 -13.42
CA SER A 124 16.73 -16.11 -13.09
C SER A 124 16.52 -17.63 -13.12
N ALA A 125 15.48 -18.14 -12.47
CA ALA A 125 15.17 -19.57 -12.45
C ALA A 125 14.77 -20.11 -13.84
N LYS A 126 14.11 -19.30 -14.66
CA LYS A 126 13.77 -19.65 -16.04
C LYS A 126 15.02 -19.70 -16.92
N LEU A 127 15.95 -18.75 -16.76
CA LEU A 127 17.23 -18.74 -17.45
C LEU A 127 18.09 -19.93 -17.04
N ALA A 128 18.25 -20.18 -15.73
CA ALA A 128 19.00 -21.32 -15.21
C ALA A 128 18.48 -22.66 -15.76
N ARG A 129 17.15 -22.86 -15.80
CA ARG A 129 16.54 -24.06 -16.39
C ARG A 129 16.81 -24.21 -17.88
N LYS A 130 16.74 -23.11 -18.66
CA LYS A 130 17.10 -23.12 -20.08
C LYS A 130 18.57 -23.49 -20.32
N LEU A 131 19.43 -23.15 -19.37
CA LEU A 131 20.87 -23.43 -19.42
C LEU A 131 21.23 -24.83 -18.87
N GLY A 132 20.24 -25.61 -18.43
CA GLY A 132 20.48 -26.96 -17.89
C GLY A 132 21.05 -26.97 -16.47
N MET A 133 20.89 -25.89 -15.69
CA MET A 133 21.28 -25.83 -14.28
C MET A 133 20.14 -26.33 -13.39
N PRO A 134 20.21 -27.56 -12.84
CA PRO A 134 19.16 -28.08 -11.96
C PRO A 134 19.13 -27.29 -10.64
N GLY A 135 17.97 -26.72 -10.32
CA GLY A 135 17.77 -25.98 -9.07
C GLY A 135 18.37 -24.57 -9.07
N GLY A 136 18.20 -23.82 -10.17
CA GLY A 136 18.63 -22.42 -10.31
C GLY A 136 18.45 -21.58 -9.04
N PRO A 137 19.26 -20.53 -8.85
CA PRO A 137 19.38 -19.87 -7.56
C PRO A 137 18.02 -19.37 -7.07
N ASN A 138 17.46 -20.06 -6.07
CA ASN A 138 16.14 -19.77 -5.47
C ASN A 138 16.14 -18.46 -4.65
N ASN A 139 17.31 -17.85 -4.50
CA ASN A 139 17.57 -16.62 -3.78
C ASN A 139 18.75 -15.98 -4.49
N TRP A 140 18.80 -14.65 -4.48
CA TRP A 140 20.07 -13.95 -4.73
C TRP A 140 21.13 -14.46 -3.73
N SER A 141 22.41 -14.14 -3.95
CA SER A 141 23.41 -14.49 -2.93
C SER A 141 22.95 -13.95 -1.56
N SER A 142 23.19 -14.70 -0.47
CA SER A 142 22.89 -14.22 0.89
C SER A 142 23.53 -12.85 1.17
N GLU A 143 24.66 -12.59 0.53
CA GLU A 143 25.37 -11.32 0.48
C GLU A 143 24.55 -10.19 -0.18
N THR A 144 23.93 -10.43 -1.34
CA THR A 144 23.07 -9.43 -2.01
C THR A 144 21.87 -9.06 -1.14
N SER A 145 21.21 -10.06 -0.56
CA SER A 145 20.07 -9.83 0.34
C SER A 145 20.50 -9.07 1.59
N SER A 146 21.65 -9.41 2.19
CA SER A 146 22.21 -8.70 3.33
C SER A 146 22.56 -7.25 3.00
N TYR A 147 23.14 -7.00 1.83
CA TYR A 147 23.46 -5.66 1.34
C TYR A 147 22.18 -4.82 1.17
N ILE A 148 21.15 -5.37 0.53
CA ILE A 148 19.87 -4.68 0.37
C ILE A 148 19.24 -4.35 1.73
N HIS A 149 19.25 -5.29 2.67
CA HIS A 149 18.76 -5.03 4.04
C HIS A 149 19.57 -3.98 4.78
N GLN A 150 20.89 -3.95 4.60
CA GLN A 150 21.74 -2.91 5.17
C GLN A 150 21.39 -1.54 4.57
N MET A 151 21.27 -1.43 3.24
CA MET A 151 20.93 -0.18 2.58
C MET A 151 19.56 0.38 3.01
N LYS A 152 18.57 -0.50 3.22
CA LYS A 152 17.26 -0.11 3.77
C LYS A 152 17.41 0.48 5.17
N ARG A 153 18.11 -0.23 6.07
CA ARG A 153 18.36 0.24 7.45
C ARG A 153 19.13 1.57 7.46
N ASP A 154 20.15 1.69 6.62
CA ASP A 154 20.94 2.91 6.51
C ASP A 154 20.07 4.09 6.02
N CYS A 155 19.18 3.85 5.05
CA CYS A 155 18.23 4.86 4.60
C CYS A 155 17.23 5.27 5.69
N GLU A 156 16.60 4.29 6.35
CA GLU A 156 15.59 4.54 7.40
C GLU A 156 16.18 5.18 8.66
N SER A 157 17.45 4.90 8.97
CA SER A 157 18.17 5.51 10.09
C SER A 157 18.58 6.97 9.82
N LYS A 158 18.68 7.37 8.55
CA LYS A 158 19.03 8.75 8.19
C LYS A 158 17.85 9.67 8.47
N SER A 159 18.11 10.70 9.27
CA SER A 159 17.20 11.80 9.51
C SER A 159 17.95 13.12 9.44
N ILE A 160 17.35 14.13 8.83
CA ILE A 160 17.88 15.49 8.81
C ILE A 160 16.87 16.40 9.50
N GLU A 161 17.35 17.24 10.41
CA GLU A 161 16.59 18.34 10.97
C GLU A 161 16.76 19.55 10.06
N LEU A 162 15.68 19.97 9.43
CA LEU A 162 15.64 21.12 8.55
C LEU A 162 15.07 22.30 9.31
N THR A 163 15.69 23.45 9.11
CA THR A 163 15.32 24.69 9.75
C THR A 163 14.84 25.66 8.68
N SER A 164 13.61 26.14 8.83
CA SER A 164 13.04 27.19 7.99
C SER A 164 13.06 28.51 8.76
N LEU A 165 13.56 29.54 8.09
CA LEU A 165 13.69 30.88 8.64
C LEU A 165 12.46 31.72 8.26
N PRO A 166 12.05 32.65 9.12
CA PRO A 166 11.11 33.71 8.73
C PRO A 166 11.47 34.38 7.40
N HIS A 167 10.48 34.62 6.55
CA HIS A 167 10.68 35.40 5.32
C HIS A 167 10.46 36.91 5.56
N GLU A 168 11.12 37.71 4.74
CA GLU A 168 11.03 39.18 4.81
C GLU A 168 9.91 39.76 3.94
N ASN A 169 9.28 38.94 3.09
CA ASN A 169 8.22 39.40 2.19
C ASN A 169 7.01 39.94 2.99
N PRO A 170 6.47 41.12 2.65
CA PRO A 170 5.32 41.69 3.34
C PRO A 170 4.04 40.91 3.04
N CYS A 171 3.08 40.94 3.96
CA CYS A 171 1.72 40.41 3.80
C CYS A 171 1.63 39.08 3.03
N THR A 172 2.54 38.14 3.29
CA THR A 172 2.67 36.92 2.49
C THR A 172 2.74 35.71 3.41
N LEU A 173 2.24 34.60 2.88
CA LEU A 173 2.40 33.26 3.41
C LEU A 173 3.41 32.54 2.51
N VAL A 174 4.60 32.24 3.03
CA VAL A 174 5.57 31.39 2.33
C VAL A 174 5.50 29.99 2.91
N THR A 175 5.23 29.00 2.05
CA THR A 175 5.23 27.57 2.42
C THR A 175 6.39 26.88 1.73
N GLU A 176 7.37 26.42 2.49
CA GLU A 176 8.49 25.61 2.00
C GLU A 176 8.16 24.13 2.12
N TYR A 177 8.47 23.36 1.08
CA TYR A 177 8.24 21.93 1.00
C TYR A 177 9.54 21.17 1.23
N PHE A 178 9.52 20.21 2.15
CA PHE A 178 10.65 19.37 2.48
C PHE A 178 10.33 17.90 2.21
N GLY A 179 11.33 17.17 1.74
CA GLY A 179 11.08 15.84 1.21
C GLY A 179 12.32 14.95 1.16
N CYS A 180 12.14 13.84 0.45
CA CYS A 180 13.20 12.88 0.21
C CYS A 180 13.51 12.79 -1.28
N LYS A 181 14.79 12.60 -1.63
CA LYS A 181 15.24 12.27 -2.98
C LYS A 181 15.31 10.75 -3.15
N LYS A 182 14.79 10.25 -4.26
CA LYS A 182 14.76 8.81 -4.55
C LYS A 182 16.12 8.33 -5.09
N THR A 183 16.48 7.12 -4.69
CA THR A 183 17.63 6.36 -5.17
C THR A 183 17.18 4.92 -5.33
N GLU A 184 17.36 4.37 -6.50
CA GLU A 184 16.93 3.02 -6.83
C GLU A 184 18.08 2.03 -6.61
N ILE A 185 17.77 0.85 -6.08
CA ILE A 185 18.69 -0.30 -6.08
C ILE A 185 18.35 -1.17 -7.27
N HIS A 186 19.29 -1.27 -8.21
CA HIS A 186 19.23 -2.16 -9.35
C HIS A 186 20.05 -3.42 -9.05
N VAL A 187 19.54 -4.58 -9.45
CA VAL A 187 20.22 -5.88 -9.33
C VAL A 187 20.40 -6.44 -10.73
N LYS A 188 21.61 -6.91 -11.04
CA LYS A 188 21.95 -7.63 -12.27
C LYS A 188 22.48 -9.00 -11.93
N GLY A 189 21.94 -10.05 -12.55
CA GLY A 189 22.45 -11.41 -12.46
C GLY A 189 23.05 -11.85 -13.79
N GLU A 190 24.29 -12.33 -13.76
CA GLU A 190 24.98 -12.85 -14.95
C GLU A 190 25.28 -14.35 -14.79
N PHE A 191 24.94 -15.13 -15.82
CA PHE A 191 25.31 -16.53 -15.93
C PHE A 191 26.56 -16.67 -16.79
N TRP A 192 27.55 -17.37 -16.26
CA TRP A 192 28.84 -17.62 -16.88
C TRP A 192 29.05 -19.13 -17.00
N LYS A 193 29.59 -19.58 -18.14
CA LYS A 193 30.07 -20.93 -18.35
C LYS A 193 31.58 -20.92 -18.22
N VAL A 194 32.10 -21.65 -17.24
CA VAL A 194 33.53 -21.67 -16.91
C VAL A 194 34.03 -23.11 -16.93
N GLY A 195 35.17 -23.36 -17.56
CA GLY A 195 35.75 -24.70 -17.61
C GLY A 195 36.72 -24.89 -18.75
N VAL A 196 36.77 -26.11 -19.30
CA VAL A 196 37.64 -26.46 -20.41
C VAL A 196 36.93 -27.33 -21.44
N TYR A 197 37.15 -27.05 -22.72
CA TYR A 197 36.83 -27.95 -23.82
C TYR A 197 38.05 -28.83 -24.12
N ARG A 198 37.87 -30.14 -24.12
CA ARG A 198 38.91 -31.11 -24.46
C ARG A 198 38.63 -31.72 -25.83
N SER A 199 39.51 -31.49 -26.80
CA SER A 199 39.43 -32.13 -28.12
C SER A 199 40.84 -32.53 -28.57
N HIS A 200 41.00 -33.77 -29.05
CA HIS A 200 42.28 -34.31 -29.52
C HIS A 200 43.48 -34.09 -28.58
N GLY A 201 43.26 -34.13 -27.26
CA GLY A 201 44.31 -33.92 -26.25
C GLY A 201 44.65 -32.46 -25.95
N VAL A 202 43.98 -31.49 -26.59
CA VAL A 202 44.13 -30.05 -26.32
C VAL A 202 43.01 -29.58 -25.39
N ASN A 203 43.38 -28.85 -24.33
CA ASN A 203 42.44 -28.19 -23.43
C ASN A 203 42.31 -26.71 -23.81
N THR A 204 41.11 -26.29 -24.24
CA THR A 204 40.80 -24.88 -24.52
C THR A 204 39.96 -24.32 -23.37
N PRO A 205 40.37 -23.23 -22.69
CA PRO A 205 39.58 -22.65 -21.60
C PRO A 205 38.28 -22.06 -22.12
N ILE A 206 37.20 -22.25 -21.36
CA ILE A 206 35.88 -21.66 -21.55
C ILE A 206 35.66 -20.67 -20.41
N ASN A 207 35.35 -19.42 -20.74
CA ASN A 207 34.93 -18.39 -19.79
C ASN A 207 34.06 -17.38 -20.54
N GLU A 208 32.78 -17.72 -20.72
CA GLU A 208 31.84 -16.93 -21.52
C GLU A 208 30.56 -16.62 -20.75
N LYS A 209 30.05 -15.40 -20.93
CA LYS A 209 28.72 -15.00 -20.41
C LYS A 209 27.65 -15.56 -21.34
N ILE A 210 26.73 -16.34 -20.79
CA ILE A 210 25.71 -17.07 -21.57
C ILE A 210 24.30 -16.50 -21.40
N ALA A 211 24.03 -15.78 -20.31
CA ALA A 211 22.76 -15.08 -20.08
C ALA A 211 22.92 -13.99 -19.02
N GLU A 212 22.00 -13.02 -19.01
CA GLU A 212 21.87 -12.04 -17.94
C GLU A 212 20.41 -11.60 -17.75
N HIS A 213 20.13 -11.01 -16.58
CA HIS A 213 18.88 -10.31 -16.27
C HIS A 213 19.18 -9.13 -15.34
N GLU A 214 18.33 -8.10 -15.40
CA GLU A 214 18.50 -6.85 -14.64
C GLU A 214 17.14 -6.26 -14.28
N GLY A 215 17.05 -5.66 -13.09
CA GLY A 215 15.85 -4.95 -12.66
C GLY A 215 16.00 -4.17 -11.37
N THR A 216 15.09 -3.21 -11.17
CA THR A 216 14.97 -2.42 -9.95
C THR A 216 14.23 -3.21 -8.88
N VAL A 217 14.79 -3.25 -7.66
CA VAL A 217 14.27 -4.11 -6.59
C VAL A 217 13.82 -3.32 -5.36
N VAL A 218 14.37 -2.13 -5.15
CA VAL A 218 14.08 -1.28 -3.97
C VAL A 218 14.19 0.19 -4.35
N ASN A 219 13.24 1.00 -3.86
CA ASN A 219 13.35 2.46 -3.86
C ASN A 219 13.79 2.92 -2.47
N LEU A 220 14.89 3.67 -2.38
CA LEU A 220 15.37 4.34 -1.18
C LEU A 220 15.05 5.82 -1.28
N TRP A 221 14.42 6.38 -0.26
CA TRP A 221 14.06 7.79 -0.17
C TRP A 221 14.91 8.46 0.89
N TYR A 222 16.03 9.06 0.49
CA TYR A 222 16.93 9.75 1.41
C TYR A 222 16.44 11.16 1.73
N PRO A 223 16.51 11.63 2.99
CA PRO A 223 16.19 13.02 3.31
C PRO A 223 17.01 13.99 2.45
N PHE A 224 16.34 14.99 1.87
CA PHE A 224 17.00 16.04 1.11
C PHE A 224 17.22 17.25 2.03
N ASP A 225 18.42 17.81 2.00
CA ASP A 225 18.87 18.87 2.92
C ASP A 225 18.36 20.26 2.54
N LYS A 226 17.72 20.39 1.37
CA LYS A 226 17.15 21.62 0.84
C LYS A 226 15.63 21.49 0.70
N ALA A 227 14.95 22.63 0.69
CA ALA A 227 13.56 22.68 0.28
C ALA A 227 13.45 22.15 -1.17
N VAL A 228 12.49 21.25 -1.38
CA VAL A 228 12.12 20.68 -2.68
C VAL A 228 11.46 21.76 -3.55
N GLY A 229 10.79 22.71 -2.91
CA GLY A 229 10.19 23.88 -3.54
C GLY A 229 9.59 24.80 -2.49
N SER A 230 9.05 25.94 -2.92
CA SER A 230 8.30 26.86 -2.07
C SER A 230 7.11 27.44 -2.84
N ALA A 231 6.03 27.73 -2.12
CA ALA A 231 4.87 28.45 -2.63
C ALA A 231 4.72 29.75 -1.83
N THR A 232 4.45 30.87 -2.50
CA THR A 232 4.23 32.16 -1.85
C THR A 232 2.84 32.67 -2.21
N THR A 233 2.03 33.00 -1.20
CA THR A 233 0.68 33.54 -1.40
C THR A 233 0.57 34.90 -0.74
N VAL A 234 0.08 35.91 -1.46
CA VAL A 234 -0.15 37.25 -0.91
C VAL A 234 -1.46 37.26 -0.12
N THR A 235 -1.40 37.62 1.18
CA THR A 235 -2.52 37.66 2.14
C THR A 235 -2.85 39.08 2.62
N CYS A 236 -2.56 40.09 1.79
CA CYS A 236 -2.72 41.50 2.14
C CYS A 236 -4.19 41.91 2.44
N ARG A 237 -4.38 42.63 3.55
CA ARG A 237 -5.68 43.16 4.03
C ARG A 237 -5.73 44.69 4.04
N CYS A 238 -4.77 45.37 3.43
CA CYS A 238 -4.69 46.84 3.46
C CYS A 238 -5.79 47.54 2.65
N LYS A 239 -6.37 46.86 1.65
CA LYS A 239 -7.54 47.35 0.91
C LYS A 239 -8.82 47.18 1.75
N GLU A 240 -9.62 48.24 1.88
CA GLU A 240 -10.98 48.11 2.45
C GLU A 240 -11.76 47.08 1.65
N ARG A 241 -12.26 46.03 2.32
CA ARG A 241 -13.31 45.18 1.72
C ARG A 241 -14.50 46.09 1.40
N PRO A 242 -15.04 46.07 0.17
CA PRO A 242 -16.32 46.71 -0.12
C PRO A 242 -17.34 46.24 0.90
N LYS A 243 -18.01 47.18 1.58
CA LYS A 243 -19.03 46.89 2.58
C LYS A 243 -20.33 46.46 1.91
N ASP A 244 -20.33 45.35 1.19
CA ASP A 244 -21.58 44.73 0.75
C ASP A 244 -21.80 43.46 1.55
N LYS A 245 -22.80 43.52 2.43
CA LYS A 245 -23.37 42.35 3.10
C LYS A 245 -24.27 41.62 2.10
N PRO A 246 -24.10 40.31 1.90
CA PRO A 246 -25.23 39.44 1.61
C PRO A 246 -25.66 38.78 2.93
N THR A 247 -26.86 39.13 3.38
CA THR A 247 -27.66 38.27 4.25
C THR A 247 -28.12 37.07 3.43
N VAL A 248 -27.55 35.89 3.67
CA VAL A 248 -28.19 34.62 3.36
C VAL A 248 -27.95 33.68 4.52
N SER A 249 -29.04 33.34 5.18
CA SER A 249 -29.15 32.23 6.11
C SER A 249 -28.94 30.93 5.36
N ASP A 250 -28.00 30.09 5.78
CA ASP A 250 -28.09 28.66 5.50
C ASP A 250 -27.51 27.84 6.66
N LYS A 251 -28.22 26.74 6.93
CA LYS A 251 -27.91 25.71 7.92
C LYS A 251 -26.55 25.07 7.58
N PRO A 252 -25.80 24.55 8.57
CA PRO A 252 -24.56 23.86 8.27
C PRO A 252 -24.88 22.57 7.51
N VAL A 253 -24.52 22.55 6.22
CA VAL A 253 -24.34 21.33 5.44
C VAL A 253 -23.13 20.62 6.03
N LEU A 254 -23.31 19.36 6.45
CA LEU A 254 -22.23 18.47 6.82
C LEU A 254 -21.21 18.43 5.66
N SER A 255 -20.03 18.98 5.90
CA SER A 255 -18.89 18.85 4.98
C SER A 255 -18.52 17.38 4.92
N LEU A 256 -18.89 16.71 3.83
CA LEU A 256 -18.36 15.38 3.49
C LEU A 256 -16.83 15.45 3.56
N GLY A 257 -16.24 14.48 4.25
CA GLY A 257 -14.80 14.31 4.33
C GLY A 257 -14.23 14.13 2.93
N SER A 258 -13.77 15.21 2.34
CA SER A 258 -12.81 15.17 1.27
C SER A 258 -11.45 14.91 1.91
N THR A 259 -10.66 14.04 1.29
CA THR A 259 -9.23 13.78 1.57
C THR A 259 -8.35 15.01 1.32
N LEU A 260 -8.89 16.22 1.45
CA LEU A 260 -8.13 17.45 1.54
C LEU A 260 -7.21 17.35 2.75
N LYS A 261 -6.01 17.92 2.67
CA LYS A 261 -5.29 18.31 3.88
C LYS A 261 -6.29 19.12 4.70
N LYS A 262 -6.63 18.62 5.88
CA LYS A 262 -7.65 19.16 6.78
C LYS A 262 -7.54 20.69 6.85
N GLY A 263 -8.32 21.44 6.06
CA GLY A 263 -8.26 22.91 5.98
C GLY A 263 -8.39 23.56 4.61
N ASP A 264 -8.14 22.86 3.49
CA ASP A 264 -8.32 23.48 2.17
C ASP A 264 -9.81 23.62 1.82
N PRO A 265 -10.28 24.75 1.28
CA PRO A 265 -11.65 24.88 0.78
C PRO A 265 -11.80 24.05 -0.51
N PRO A 266 -12.97 23.44 -0.77
CA PRO A 266 -13.22 22.75 -2.03
C PRO A 266 -13.04 23.74 -3.18
N GLY A 267 -12.19 23.37 -4.13
CA GLY A 267 -12.01 24.11 -5.38
C GLY A 267 -13.31 24.10 -6.18
N PRO A 268 -13.48 25.06 -7.08
CA PRO A 268 -14.67 25.09 -7.90
C PRO A 268 -14.66 23.90 -8.88
N THR A 269 -15.82 23.29 -9.09
CA THR A 269 -15.93 22.03 -9.85
C THR A 269 -16.39 22.27 -11.29
N LEU A 270 -15.70 21.69 -12.27
CA LEU A 270 -16.13 21.61 -13.67
C LEU A 270 -16.20 20.14 -14.08
N GLY A 271 -17.40 19.65 -14.43
CA GLY A 271 -17.61 18.24 -14.78
C GLY A 271 -17.13 17.27 -13.71
N GLY A 272 -17.37 17.58 -12.43
CA GLY A 272 -17.00 16.72 -11.30
C GLY A 272 -15.52 16.74 -10.87
N LEU A 273 -14.65 17.43 -11.62
CA LEU A 273 -13.26 17.67 -11.26
C LEU A 273 -13.11 19.02 -10.56
N GLU A 274 -12.24 19.09 -9.56
CA GLU A 274 -11.86 20.35 -8.91
C GLU A 274 -10.66 20.97 -9.65
N PHE A 275 -10.71 22.27 -9.94
CA PHE A 275 -9.63 22.98 -10.62
C PHE A 275 -9.04 24.09 -9.75
N TYR A 276 -7.71 24.18 -9.74
CA TYR A 276 -6.94 25.21 -9.05
C TYR A 276 -5.88 25.78 -9.99
N VAL A 277 -5.53 27.05 -9.85
CA VAL A 277 -4.37 27.65 -10.54
C VAL A 277 -3.16 27.50 -9.62
N GLU A 278 -2.06 26.96 -10.14
CA GLU A 278 -0.88 26.56 -9.35
C GLU A 278 -0.33 27.70 -8.47
N GLU A 279 -0.28 28.93 -8.99
CA GLU A 279 0.34 30.07 -8.29
C GLU A 279 -0.57 30.78 -7.28
N SER A 280 -1.91 30.71 -7.43
CA SER A 280 -2.84 31.56 -6.68
C SER A 280 -3.73 30.83 -5.68
N GLY A 281 -3.86 29.51 -5.76
CA GLY A 281 -4.71 28.70 -4.87
C GLY A 281 -6.23 28.97 -4.97
N LEU A 282 -6.64 30.05 -5.63
CA LEU A 282 -8.02 30.49 -5.87
C LEU A 282 -8.08 31.12 -7.26
N GLY A 283 -8.21 30.27 -8.28
CA GLY A 283 -8.43 30.70 -9.66
C GLY A 283 -9.91 30.90 -9.97
N CYS A 284 -10.22 31.84 -10.86
CA CYS A 284 -11.52 31.85 -11.53
C CYS A 284 -11.70 30.51 -12.28
N LEU A 285 -12.90 29.92 -12.22
CA LEU A 285 -13.21 28.74 -13.02
C LEU A 285 -12.93 29.02 -14.49
N PRO A 286 -12.09 28.21 -15.16
CA PRO A 286 -12.04 28.26 -16.61
C PRO A 286 -13.42 27.92 -17.16
N SER A 287 -13.80 28.58 -18.25
CA SER A 287 -15.08 28.29 -18.89
C SER A 287 -15.09 26.86 -19.45
N PRO A 288 -16.25 26.19 -19.57
CA PRO A 288 -16.35 24.86 -20.16
C PRO A 288 -15.76 24.75 -21.58
N GLU A 289 -15.64 25.86 -22.30
CA GLU A 289 -15.06 25.90 -23.65
C GLU A 289 -13.52 25.90 -23.64
N GLN A 290 -12.93 26.34 -22.52
CA GLN A 290 -11.49 26.42 -22.29
C GLN A 290 -10.89 25.08 -21.84
N ILE A 291 -11.69 24.22 -21.19
CA ILE A 291 -11.26 22.89 -20.75
C ILE A 291 -12.09 21.83 -21.45
N LEU A 292 -11.45 21.05 -22.33
CA LEU A 292 -12.10 19.90 -22.95
C LEU A 292 -11.71 18.64 -22.19
N MET A 293 -12.71 17.94 -21.65
CA MET A 293 -12.51 16.70 -20.90
C MET A 293 -13.16 15.54 -21.65
N GLN A 294 -12.44 14.43 -21.73
CA GLN A 294 -12.97 13.17 -22.24
C GLN A 294 -12.55 12.05 -21.28
N CYS A 295 -13.51 11.28 -20.81
CA CYS A 295 -13.26 10.10 -20.02
C CYS A 295 -13.77 8.86 -20.77
N SER A 296 -12.90 7.87 -20.98
CA SER A 296 -13.24 6.62 -21.63
C SER A 296 -12.87 5.42 -20.75
N GLY A 297 -13.66 4.35 -20.84
CA GLY A 297 -13.38 3.13 -20.08
C GLY A 297 -12.23 2.36 -20.70
N GLN A 298 -11.36 1.72 -19.91
CA GLN A 298 -10.37 0.77 -20.43
C GLN A 298 -10.65 -0.65 -19.95
N SER A 299 -11.00 -0.80 -18.68
CA SER A 299 -11.34 -2.07 -18.04
C SER A 299 -12.27 -1.84 -16.85
N LEU A 300 -12.67 -2.93 -16.17
CA LEU A 300 -13.42 -2.87 -14.91
C LEU A 300 -12.76 -2.03 -13.80
N THR A 301 -11.44 -1.84 -13.89
CA THR A 301 -10.65 -1.17 -12.85
C THR A 301 -9.97 0.11 -13.32
N LYS A 302 -10.12 0.48 -14.59
CA LYS A 302 -9.41 1.63 -15.17
C LYS A 302 -10.27 2.42 -16.16
N CYS A 303 -10.19 3.74 -16.04
CA CYS A 303 -10.59 4.68 -17.07
C CYS A 303 -9.39 5.51 -17.52
N GLU A 304 -9.47 6.04 -18.73
CA GLU A 304 -8.56 7.04 -19.25
C GLU A 304 -9.26 8.39 -19.21
N LEU A 305 -8.58 9.38 -18.63
CA LEU A 305 -9.01 10.77 -18.60
C LEU A 305 -8.07 11.57 -19.48
N SER A 306 -8.62 12.26 -20.46
CA SER A 306 -7.90 13.21 -21.30
C SER A 306 -8.42 14.61 -21.04
N ILE A 307 -7.51 15.53 -20.73
CA ILE A 307 -7.83 16.94 -20.49
C ILE A 307 -7.01 17.78 -21.47
N THR A 308 -7.71 18.64 -22.21
CA THR A 308 -7.09 19.68 -23.03
C THR A 308 -7.29 21.02 -22.34
N ASN A 309 -6.20 21.65 -21.93
CA ASN A 309 -6.23 22.97 -21.32
C ASN A 309 -5.94 24.04 -22.38
N LYS A 310 -6.90 24.95 -22.62
CA LYS A 310 -6.76 26.09 -23.53
C LYS A 310 -6.55 27.42 -22.78
N THR A 311 -6.38 27.40 -21.46
CA THR A 311 -6.10 28.61 -20.69
C THR A 311 -4.64 29.05 -20.84
N SER A 312 -4.37 30.30 -20.47
CA SER A 312 -3.01 30.85 -20.32
C SER A 312 -2.27 30.30 -19.11
N ASP A 313 -3.00 29.77 -18.14
CA ASP A 313 -2.44 29.37 -16.85
C ASP A 313 -2.38 27.85 -16.73
N ASP A 314 -1.39 27.36 -16.00
CA ASP A 314 -1.28 25.97 -15.61
C ASP A 314 -2.35 25.67 -14.55
N LEU A 315 -3.07 24.56 -14.74
CA LEU A 315 -4.18 24.17 -13.89
C LEU A 315 -3.86 22.87 -13.17
N ILE A 316 -4.11 22.83 -11.87
CA ILE A 316 -4.14 21.60 -11.09
C ILE A 316 -5.58 21.08 -11.12
N CYS A 317 -5.76 19.94 -11.76
CA CYS A 317 -7.03 19.21 -11.81
C CYS A 317 -7.01 18.08 -10.78
N ARG A 318 -8.02 18.03 -9.90
CA ARG A 318 -8.20 16.96 -8.92
C ARG A 318 -9.48 16.18 -9.15
N LEU A 319 -9.37 14.86 -9.17
CA LEU A 319 -10.49 13.94 -9.11
C LEU A 319 -10.58 13.38 -7.69
N PRO A 320 -11.62 13.73 -6.92
CA PRO A 320 -11.76 13.26 -5.55
C PRO A 320 -12.09 11.75 -5.50
N LEU A 321 -11.74 11.13 -4.37
CA LEU A 321 -12.15 9.77 -4.05
C LEU A 321 -13.69 9.67 -4.05
N GLY A 322 -14.21 8.59 -4.61
CA GLY A 322 -15.66 8.33 -4.68
C GLY A 322 -16.41 9.10 -5.76
N ALA A 323 -15.73 9.93 -6.58
CA ALA A 323 -16.35 10.57 -7.73
C ALA A 323 -16.99 9.53 -8.64
N GLU A 324 -18.22 9.77 -9.09
CA GLU A 324 -18.94 8.85 -9.97
C GLU A 324 -18.61 9.14 -11.43
N ILE A 325 -18.40 8.09 -12.21
CA ILE A 325 -18.03 8.12 -13.62
C ILE A 325 -19.17 7.45 -14.36
N VAL A 326 -20.09 8.29 -14.84
CA VAL A 326 -21.42 7.90 -15.36
C VAL A 326 -21.35 7.73 -16.88
N PRO A 327 -21.67 6.54 -17.43
CA PRO A 327 -21.62 6.31 -18.87
C PRO A 327 -22.70 7.11 -19.58
N GLU A 328 -22.42 7.54 -20.81
CA GLU A 328 -23.44 8.11 -21.70
C GLU A 328 -24.53 7.07 -22.06
N ASP A 329 -24.16 5.78 -22.10
CA ASP A 329 -25.07 4.66 -22.31
C ASP A 329 -25.56 4.08 -20.97
N SER A 330 -26.85 4.25 -20.69
CA SER A 330 -27.52 3.72 -19.49
C SER A 330 -27.43 2.20 -19.29
N GLY A 331 -27.15 1.43 -20.35
CA GLY A 331 -26.97 -0.02 -20.28
C GLY A 331 -25.61 -0.46 -19.73
N THR A 332 -24.66 0.47 -19.59
CA THR A 332 -23.31 0.23 -19.08
C THR A 332 -23.23 0.59 -17.58
N GLN A 333 -22.32 -0.06 -16.84
CA GLN A 333 -22.10 0.19 -15.42
C GLN A 333 -21.61 1.61 -15.14
N VAL A 334 -22.18 2.26 -14.11
CA VAL A 334 -21.55 3.42 -13.46
C VAL A 334 -20.31 2.96 -12.70
N MET A 335 -19.24 3.74 -12.73
CA MET A 335 -18.03 3.47 -11.94
C MET A 335 -17.82 4.53 -10.86
N THR A 336 -17.04 4.21 -9.85
CA THR A 336 -16.61 5.14 -8.81
C THR A 336 -15.08 5.19 -8.74
N CYS A 337 -14.52 6.38 -8.56
CA CYS A 337 -13.08 6.59 -8.43
C CYS A 337 -12.57 6.01 -7.11
N THR A 338 -11.62 5.08 -7.16
CA THR A 338 -11.13 4.36 -5.97
C THR A 338 -9.86 4.95 -5.38
N GLU A 339 -9.19 5.87 -6.09
CA GLU A 339 -7.99 6.56 -5.64
C GLU A 339 -8.06 8.02 -6.11
N PRO A 340 -7.77 9.01 -5.24
CA PRO A 340 -7.74 10.40 -5.67
C PRO A 340 -6.64 10.58 -6.73
N LEU A 341 -6.92 11.40 -7.73
CA LEU A 341 -5.99 11.71 -8.81
C LEU A 341 -5.76 13.22 -8.85
N GLU A 342 -4.49 13.64 -8.96
CA GLU A 342 -4.08 15.02 -9.18
C GLU A 342 -3.28 15.09 -10.47
N LEU A 343 -3.63 16.02 -11.35
CA LEU A 343 -3.01 16.25 -12.65
C LEU A 343 -2.66 17.71 -12.82
N ILE A 344 -1.47 17.98 -13.35
CA ILE A 344 -1.06 19.32 -13.75
C ILE A 344 -1.32 19.45 -15.26
N CYS A 345 -2.38 20.17 -15.60
CA CYS A 345 -2.76 20.51 -16.96
C CYS A 345 -2.04 21.81 -17.37
N LYS A 346 -0.90 21.67 -18.02
CA LYS A 346 -0.08 22.81 -18.47
C LYS A 346 -0.88 23.78 -19.32
N SER A 347 -0.52 25.05 -19.34
CA SER A 347 -1.12 26.05 -20.21
C SER A 347 -0.83 25.77 -21.69
N SER A 348 -1.71 26.26 -22.57
CA SER A 348 -1.46 26.23 -24.01
C SER A 348 -0.50 27.32 -24.49
N TRP A 349 0.22 27.98 -23.59
CA TRP A 349 1.06 29.15 -23.87
C TRP A 349 2.48 28.91 -23.32
N SER A 350 3.41 28.45 -24.16
CA SER A 350 4.82 28.36 -23.78
C SER A 350 5.55 29.65 -24.12
N TRP A 351 6.17 30.29 -23.13
CA TRP A 351 7.12 31.39 -23.36
C TRP A 351 8.40 30.84 -23.99
N ASP A 352 8.49 30.89 -25.31
CA ASP A 352 9.75 30.63 -26.00
C ASP A 352 10.55 31.94 -26.09
N ILE A 353 11.62 32.03 -25.30
CA ILE A 353 12.42 33.26 -25.10
C ILE A 353 13.00 33.80 -26.42
N VAL A 354 13.08 32.97 -27.47
CA VAL A 354 13.72 33.30 -28.73
C VAL A 354 12.73 33.73 -29.84
N ALA A 355 11.45 33.38 -29.75
CA ALA A 355 10.53 33.51 -30.90
C ALA A 355 9.34 34.48 -30.73
N GLY A 356 9.15 35.08 -29.56
CA GLY A 356 7.95 35.88 -29.27
C GLY A 356 6.68 34.99 -29.14
N PHE A 357 5.53 35.62 -28.86
CA PHE A 357 4.25 34.91 -28.66
C PHE A 357 3.83 34.14 -29.91
N LEU A 358 4.18 32.86 -29.98
CA LEU A 358 3.58 31.92 -30.91
C LEU A 358 2.41 31.21 -30.20
N PRO A 359 1.23 31.09 -30.83
CA PRO A 359 0.17 30.25 -30.30
C PRO A 359 0.68 28.80 -30.26
N SER A 360 1.03 28.32 -29.08
CA SER A 360 1.38 26.91 -28.89
C SER A 360 0.14 26.05 -29.07
N THR A 361 0.35 24.85 -29.58
CA THR A 361 -0.67 23.80 -29.62
C THR A 361 -1.24 23.60 -28.21
N PRO A 362 -2.56 23.41 -28.06
CA PRO A 362 -3.19 23.10 -26.78
C PRO A 362 -2.44 21.96 -26.09
N SER A 363 -2.14 22.14 -24.81
CA SER A 363 -1.55 21.07 -24.01
C SER A 363 -2.59 19.95 -23.86
N PHE A 364 -2.12 18.73 -24.05
CA PHE A 364 -2.95 17.54 -23.99
C PHE A 364 -2.35 16.63 -22.92
N GLU A 365 -3.07 16.46 -21.82
CA GLU A 365 -2.66 15.60 -20.72
C GLU A 365 -3.58 14.38 -20.64
N THR A 366 -2.98 13.22 -20.37
CA THR A 366 -3.71 11.96 -20.20
C THR A 366 -3.34 11.30 -18.89
N ALA A 367 -4.33 10.67 -18.26
CA ALA A 367 -4.16 10.00 -17.00
C ALA A 367 -5.01 8.74 -16.91
N THR A 368 -4.50 7.75 -16.18
CA THR A 368 -5.28 6.56 -15.83
C THR A 368 -5.95 6.78 -14.48
N ILE A 369 -7.28 6.78 -14.46
CA ILE A 369 -8.08 6.77 -13.23
C ILE A 369 -8.26 5.32 -12.78
N ARG A 370 -8.04 5.05 -11.50
CA ARG A 370 -8.45 3.78 -10.88
C ARG A 370 -9.89 3.85 -10.43
N VAL A 371 -10.66 2.85 -10.83
CA VAL A 371 -12.11 2.83 -10.65
C VAL A 371 -12.60 1.48 -10.16
N ALA A 372 -13.81 1.44 -9.62
CA ALA A 372 -14.56 0.23 -9.36
C ALA A 372 -15.96 0.39 -9.96
N CYS A 373 -16.47 -0.66 -10.59
CA CYS A 373 -17.83 -0.64 -11.11
C CYS A 373 -18.85 -0.75 -9.98
N THR A 374 -19.97 -0.03 -10.07
CA THR A 374 -20.94 0.08 -8.97
C THR A 374 -22.15 -0.85 -9.10
N GLU A 375 -22.35 -1.47 -10.27
CA GLU A 375 -23.58 -2.20 -10.60
C GLU A 375 -23.28 -3.56 -11.26
N LEU A 376 -23.13 -4.63 -10.48
CA LEU A 376 -22.74 -5.99 -10.89
C LEU A 376 -23.54 -6.54 -12.08
N HIS A 377 -24.82 -6.15 -12.21
CA HIS A 377 -25.73 -6.72 -13.20
C HIS A 377 -25.66 -6.06 -14.58
N LYS A 378 -25.13 -4.84 -14.69
CA LYS A 378 -25.05 -4.12 -15.97
C LYS A 378 -23.85 -4.53 -16.81
N LYS A 379 -23.79 -4.06 -18.06
CA LYS A 379 -22.69 -4.37 -18.98
C LYS A 379 -21.40 -3.69 -18.53
N GLU A 380 -20.29 -4.41 -18.64
CA GLU A 380 -18.97 -3.88 -18.34
C GLU A 380 -18.56 -2.77 -19.33
N PRO A 381 -17.87 -1.72 -18.86
CA PRO A 381 -17.27 -0.70 -19.72
C PRO A 381 -16.33 -1.27 -20.77
N SER A 382 -16.28 -0.64 -21.94
CA SER A 382 -15.30 -0.92 -22.99
C SER A 382 -14.49 0.32 -23.33
N ALA A 383 -13.40 0.14 -24.10
CA ALA A 383 -12.61 1.22 -24.72
C ALA A 383 -13.44 2.31 -25.42
N LYS A 384 -14.65 1.96 -25.89
CA LYS A 384 -15.55 2.86 -26.63
C LYS A 384 -16.57 3.56 -25.73
N THR A 385 -16.71 3.13 -24.49
CA THR A 385 -17.67 3.72 -23.55
C THR A 385 -17.13 5.07 -23.09
N LYS A 386 -17.92 6.13 -23.30
CA LYS A 386 -17.63 7.48 -22.84
C LYS A 386 -18.36 7.78 -21.55
N PHE A 387 -17.73 8.58 -20.71
CA PHE A 387 -18.20 8.87 -19.36
C PHE A 387 -18.21 10.36 -19.06
N THR A 388 -19.18 10.75 -18.23
CA THR A 388 -19.23 12.04 -17.54
C THR A 388 -18.83 11.83 -16.09
N ILE A 389 -17.97 12.70 -15.56
CA ILE A 389 -17.53 12.66 -14.17
C ILE A 389 -18.49 13.53 -13.34
N VAL A 390 -18.90 13.00 -12.19
CA VAL A 390 -19.83 13.62 -11.25
C VAL A 390 -19.19 13.62 -9.86
N PRO A 391 -19.31 14.70 -9.06
CA PRO A 391 -18.79 14.72 -7.70
C PRO A 391 -19.36 13.57 -6.85
N PRO A 392 -18.65 13.11 -5.81
CA PRO A 392 -19.14 12.07 -4.92
C PRO A 392 -20.49 12.45 -4.32
N GLN A 393 -21.53 11.62 -4.55
CA GLN A 393 -22.88 11.85 -4.00
C GLN A 393 -23.15 11.00 -2.75
N ASP A 394 -22.43 9.88 -2.60
CA ASP A 394 -22.66 8.91 -1.53
C ASP A 394 -21.50 8.96 -0.51
N PRO A 395 -21.70 9.62 0.66
CA PRO A 395 -20.67 9.72 1.69
C PRO A 395 -20.22 8.36 2.23
N LEU A 396 -21.13 7.39 2.28
CA LEU A 396 -20.84 6.07 2.82
C LEU A 396 -19.98 5.29 1.82
N LEU A 397 -20.23 5.44 0.52
CA LEU A 397 -19.35 4.90 -0.52
C LEU A 397 -17.93 5.48 -0.42
N VAL A 398 -17.78 6.78 -0.17
CA VAL A 398 -16.46 7.39 0.07
C VAL A 398 -15.77 6.74 1.28
N ALA A 399 -16.47 6.61 2.42
CA ALA A 399 -15.93 5.98 3.61
C ALA A 399 -15.54 4.50 3.40
N ILE A 400 -16.26 3.77 2.54
CA ILE A 400 -15.93 2.39 2.12
C ILE A 400 -14.64 2.36 1.30
N LEU A 401 -14.46 3.32 0.39
CA LEU A 401 -13.28 3.42 -0.46
C LEU A 401 -12.03 3.90 0.31
N GLU A 402 -12.21 4.68 1.38
CA GLU A 402 -11.13 5.08 2.29
C GLU A 402 -10.58 3.91 3.12
N GLN A 403 -11.35 2.82 3.27
CA GLN A 403 -10.90 1.67 4.04
C GLN A 403 -9.66 1.05 3.39
N PRO A 404 -8.57 0.86 4.15
CA PRO A 404 -7.34 0.34 3.60
C PRO A 404 -7.60 -1.01 2.93
N ALA A 405 -7.29 -1.09 1.64
CA ALA A 405 -7.05 -2.37 1.02
C ALA A 405 -5.63 -2.76 1.41
N GLN A 406 -5.47 -3.87 2.13
CA GLN A 406 -4.13 -4.41 2.41
C GLN A 406 -3.33 -4.42 1.10
N SER A 407 -2.06 -4.00 1.14
CA SER A 407 -1.16 -3.70 0.00
C SER A 407 -0.81 -4.88 -0.93
N SER A 408 -1.71 -5.84 -1.00
CA SER A 408 -1.67 -7.03 -1.82
C SER A 408 -2.02 -6.74 -3.29
N PHE A 409 -1.54 -7.63 -4.16
CA PHE A 409 -1.96 -7.76 -5.57
C PHE A 409 -3.49 -7.72 -5.78
N PHE A 410 -4.26 -8.08 -4.74
CA PHE A 410 -5.71 -8.19 -4.80
C PHE A 410 -6.47 -7.00 -4.22
N ALA A 411 -5.78 -5.89 -3.88
CA ALA A 411 -6.41 -4.69 -3.33
C ALA A 411 -7.62 -4.23 -4.17
N ASN A 412 -7.46 -4.17 -5.49
CA ASN A 412 -8.53 -3.76 -6.41
C ASN A 412 -9.72 -4.73 -6.39
N ALA A 413 -9.48 -6.03 -6.28
CA ALA A 413 -10.55 -7.03 -6.22
C ALA A 413 -11.36 -6.90 -4.93
N ILE A 414 -10.70 -6.65 -3.80
CA ILE A 414 -11.36 -6.42 -2.51
C ILE A 414 -12.19 -5.13 -2.55
N VAL A 415 -11.64 -4.03 -3.10
CA VAL A 415 -12.36 -2.77 -3.27
C VAL A 415 -13.58 -2.96 -4.17
N GLN A 416 -13.42 -3.60 -5.33
CA GLN A 416 -14.51 -3.95 -6.23
C GLN A 416 -15.59 -4.79 -5.54
N GLY A 417 -15.17 -5.76 -4.71
CA GLY A 417 -16.05 -6.57 -3.90
C GLY A 417 -16.86 -5.76 -2.89
N ARG A 418 -16.21 -4.87 -2.13
CA ARG A 418 -16.88 -3.98 -1.17
C ARG A 418 -17.95 -3.14 -1.85
N VAL A 419 -17.64 -2.55 -3.01
CA VAL A 419 -18.59 -1.73 -3.76
C VAL A 419 -19.82 -2.54 -4.18
N TRP A 420 -19.65 -3.75 -4.72
CA TRP A 420 -20.78 -4.60 -5.12
C TRP A 420 -21.57 -5.18 -3.95
N ILE A 421 -20.92 -5.51 -2.84
CA ILE A 421 -21.64 -5.90 -1.61
C ILE A 421 -22.50 -4.72 -1.15
N TYR A 422 -21.94 -3.51 -1.11
CA TYR A 422 -22.68 -2.33 -0.65
C TYR A 422 -23.85 -1.97 -1.58
N ARG A 423 -23.60 -1.84 -2.88
CA ARG A 423 -24.58 -1.34 -3.86
C ARG A 423 -25.64 -2.39 -4.25
N ASP A 424 -25.21 -3.63 -4.53
CA ASP A 424 -26.08 -4.70 -5.05
C ASP A 424 -26.35 -5.81 -4.04
N GLN A 425 -25.83 -5.69 -2.82
CA GLN A 425 -25.90 -6.74 -1.79
C GLN A 425 -25.35 -8.06 -2.33
N ALA A 426 -24.31 -8.02 -3.17
CA ALA A 426 -23.81 -9.20 -3.87
C ALA A 426 -23.16 -10.22 -2.93
N SER A 427 -23.64 -11.46 -2.97
CA SER A 427 -23.00 -12.62 -2.32
C SER A 427 -21.67 -12.98 -3.00
N LEU A 428 -20.81 -13.71 -2.30
CA LEU A 428 -19.53 -14.20 -2.85
C LEU A 428 -19.72 -14.95 -4.18
N ALA A 429 -20.72 -15.82 -4.26
CA ALA A 429 -21.02 -16.58 -5.47
C ALA A 429 -21.49 -15.70 -6.63
N GLU A 430 -22.20 -14.60 -6.37
CA GLU A 430 -22.60 -13.64 -7.41
C GLU A 430 -21.38 -12.85 -7.93
N ILE A 431 -20.49 -12.41 -7.03
CA ILE A 431 -19.25 -11.70 -7.41
C ILE A 431 -18.34 -12.60 -8.24
N ASN A 432 -18.12 -13.84 -7.81
CA ASN A 432 -17.21 -14.78 -8.48
C ASN A 432 -17.70 -15.25 -9.85
N LYS A 433 -18.99 -15.05 -10.20
CA LYS A 433 -19.50 -15.27 -11.56
C LYS A 433 -19.02 -14.20 -12.55
N ARG A 434 -18.63 -13.02 -12.07
CA ARG A 434 -18.23 -11.87 -12.90
C ARG A 434 -16.74 -11.57 -12.82
N MET A 435 -16.14 -11.72 -11.63
CA MET A 435 -14.75 -11.32 -11.42
C MET A 435 -13.77 -12.47 -11.66
N VAL A 436 -12.69 -12.19 -12.40
CA VAL A 436 -11.61 -13.15 -12.67
C VAL A 436 -10.25 -12.48 -12.39
N PRO A 437 -9.46 -12.97 -11.41
CA PRO A 437 -9.79 -14.03 -10.46
C PRO A 437 -10.89 -13.59 -9.48
N GLY A 438 -11.72 -14.55 -9.04
CA GLY A 438 -12.73 -14.30 -8.00
C GLY A 438 -12.12 -14.01 -6.63
N LEU A 439 -12.96 -13.53 -5.70
CA LEU A 439 -12.61 -13.44 -4.29
C LEU A 439 -12.56 -14.84 -3.67
N THR A 440 -11.59 -15.04 -2.78
CA THR A 440 -11.67 -16.12 -1.80
C THR A 440 -12.64 -15.72 -0.69
N GLU A 441 -13.13 -16.68 0.09
CA GLU A 441 -14.01 -16.40 1.23
C GLU A 441 -13.33 -15.47 2.24
N GLY A 442 -12.02 -15.66 2.49
CA GLY A 442 -11.25 -14.80 3.38
C GLY A 442 -11.13 -13.35 2.87
N MET A 443 -10.96 -13.15 1.56
CA MET A 443 -10.96 -11.82 0.95
C MET A 443 -12.34 -11.15 1.02
N TYR A 444 -13.40 -11.93 0.79
CA TYR A 444 -14.78 -11.46 0.93
C TYR A 444 -15.09 -11.08 2.39
N LEU A 445 -14.58 -11.86 3.35
CA LEU A 445 -14.73 -11.54 4.77
C LEU A 445 -14.03 -10.25 5.16
N ASN A 446 -12.81 -10.01 4.65
CA ASN A 446 -12.11 -8.73 4.81
C ASN A 446 -12.86 -7.57 4.13
N ALA A 447 -13.60 -7.83 3.04
CA ALA A 447 -14.46 -6.84 2.42
C ALA A 447 -15.63 -6.47 3.35
N LEU A 448 -16.30 -7.46 3.95
CA LEU A 448 -17.37 -7.24 4.93
C LEU A 448 -16.89 -6.44 6.15
N LEU A 449 -15.73 -6.77 6.72
CA LEU A 449 -15.15 -5.99 7.82
C LEU A 449 -14.98 -4.52 7.43
N GLY A 450 -14.45 -4.25 6.22
CA GLY A 450 -14.28 -2.88 5.73
C GLY A 450 -15.61 -2.13 5.62
N LEU A 451 -16.68 -2.78 5.17
CA LEU A 451 -18.02 -2.16 5.15
C LEU A 451 -18.50 -1.81 6.56
N ASN A 452 -18.33 -2.71 7.53
CA ASN A 452 -18.68 -2.44 8.92
C ASN A 452 -17.87 -1.27 9.50
N GLN A 453 -16.56 -1.22 9.24
CA GLN A 453 -15.68 -0.12 9.67
C GLN A 453 -16.05 1.22 9.02
N ALA A 454 -16.58 1.21 7.80
CA ALA A 454 -17.10 2.39 7.12
C ALA A 454 -18.48 2.84 7.66
N GLY A 455 -19.12 2.07 8.54
CA GLY A 455 -20.42 2.38 9.14
C GLY A 455 -21.62 1.75 8.42
N VAL A 456 -21.41 0.76 7.54
CA VAL A 456 -22.49 -0.01 6.94
C VAL A 456 -23.05 -0.98 7.97
N ASP A 457 -24.36 -0.89 8.24
CA ASP A 457 -25.05 -1.86 9.09
C ASP A 457 -25.32 -3.16 8.33
N LEU A 458 -24.45 -4.16 8.56
CA LEU A 458 -24.57 -5.49 7.95
C LEU A 458 -25.66 -6.37 8.58
N SER A 459 -26.27 -5.95 9.70
CA SER A 459 -27.43 -6.62 10.31
C SER A 459 -28.74 -6.35 9.58
N ASP A 460 -28.77 -5.34 8.70
CA ASP A 460 -29.91 -5.07 7.83
C ASP A 460 -30.22 -6.31 6.95
N ARG A 461 -31.50 -6.68 6.92
CA ARG A 461 -32.03 -7.84 6.18
C ARG A 461 -31.57 -7.88 4.72
N LYS A 462 -31.32 -6.73 4.09
CA LYS A 462 -30.84 -6.70 2.70
C LYS A 462 -29.46 -7.36 2.52
N PHE A 463 -28.61 -7.36 3.56
CA PHE A 463 -27.29 -7.99 3.55
C PHE A 463 -27.30 -9.44 4.06
N ALA A 464 -28.46 -9.99 4.44
CA ALA A 464 -28.55 -11.35 4.99
C ALA A 464 -27.94 -12.42 4.06
N LYS A 465 -28.03 -12.23 2.73
CA LYS A 465 -27.40 -13.15 1.75
C LYS A 465 -25.89 -12.97 1.58
N CYS A 466 -25.33 -11.86 2.07
CA CYS A 466 -23.90 -11.58 2.05
C CYS A 466 -23.18 -12.22 3.24
N VAL A 467 -23.86 -12.30 4.38
CA VAL A 467 -23.28 -12.77 5.65
C VAL A 467 -23.49 -14.28 5.82
N ASP A 468 -22.71 -15.08 5.10
CA ASP A 468 -22.73 -16.55 5.21
C ASP A 468 -21.72 -17.05 6.25
N ALA A 469 -22.19 -17.80 7.25
CA ALA A 469 -21.32 -18.41 8.26
C ALA A 469 -20.24 -19.34 7.66
N ASN A 470 -20.49 -19.91 6.47
CA ASN A 470 -19.50 -20.72 5.75
C ASN A 470 -18.24 -19.96 5.36
N LEU A 471 -18.25 -18.62 5.37
CA LEU A 471 -17.05 -17.81 5.13
C LEU A 471 -15.93 -18.12 6.15
N LEU A 472 -16.29 -18.56 7.37
CA LEU A 472 -15.32 -19.00 8.39
C LEU A 472 -14.63 -20.34 8.06
N LYS A 473 -15.02 -21.05 7.00
CA LYS A 473 -14.34 -22.28 6.59
C LYS A 473 -12.98 -22.01 5.93
N SER A 474 -12.74 -20.77 5.48
CA SER A 474 -11.50 -20.36 4.83
C SER A 474 -10.59 -19.63 5.81
N SER A 475 -9.29 -19.89 5.73
CA SER A 475 -8.27 -19.26 6.58
C SER A 475 -7.65 -17.98 5.98
N GLY A 476 -8.13 -17.54 4.82
CA GLY A 476 -7.55 -16.39 4.11
C GLY A 476 -7.93 -15.01 4.66
N SER A 477 -8.71 -14.93 5.74
CA SER A 477 -9.13 -13.67 6.37
C SER A 477 -8.07 -13.13 7.32
N SER A 478 -8.10 -11.83 7.58
CA SER A 478 -7.30 -11.23 8.64
C SER A 478 -7.83 -11.65 10.02
N GLU A 479 -6.96 -11.64 11.04
CA GLU A 479 -7.35 -11.95 12.42
C GLU A 479 -8.48 -11.05 12.92
N GLU A 480 -8.42 -9.76 12.57
CA GLU A 480 -9.45 -8.77 12.89
C GLU A 480 -10.79 -9.11 12.22
N ALA A 481 -10.77 -9.50 10.94
CA ALA A 481 -12.00 -9.86 10.22
C ALA A 481 -12.61 -11.15 10.76
N THR A 482 -11.79 -12.15 11.09
CA THR A 482 -12.26 -13.38 11.74
C THR A 482 -12.87 -13.06 13.11
N ALA A 483 -12.19 -12.27 13.94
CA ALA A 483 -12.68 -11.91 15.27
C ALA A 483 -14.00 -11.13 15.23
N TRP A 484 -14.08 -10.11 14.38
CA TRP A 484 -15.31 -9.35 14.17
C TRP A 484 -16.45 -10.26 13.71
N PHE A 485 -16.21 -11.16 12.75
CA PHE A 485 -17.26 -11.97 12.17
C PHE A 485 -17.76 -13.07 13.10
N VAL A 486 -16.87 -13.70 13.89
CA VAL A 486 -17.29 -14.64 14.93
C VAL A 486 -18.15 -13.94 15.98
N ALA A 487 -17.75 -12.74 16.42
CA ALA A 487 -18.55 -11.95 17.36
C ALA A 487 -19.91 -11.56 16.76
N TYR A 488 -19.91 -11.12 15.51
CA TYR A 488 -21.13 -10.79 14.75
C TYR A 488 -22.08 -11.99 14.66
N LEU A 489 -21.59 -13.18 14.28
CA LEU A 489 -22.44 -14.38 14.19
C LEU A 489 -22.90 -14.87 15.57
N ALA A 490 -22.08 -14.73 16.61
CA ALA A 490 -22.48 -15.08 17.98
C ALA A 490 -23.68 -14.24 18.45
N GLU A 491 -23.77 -12.98 18.02
CA GLU A 491 -24.87 -12.09 18.33
C GLU A 491 -26.08 -12.30 17.40
N GLN A 492 -25.86 -12.37 16.09
CA GLN A 492 -26.93 -12.33 15.09
C GLN A 492 -27.49 -13.72 14.73
N SER A 493 -26.64 -14.76 14.72
CA SER A 493 -27.00 -16.10 14.27
C SER A 493 -26.17 -17.21 14.97
N PRO A 494 -26.27 -17.34 16.31
CA PRO A 494 -25.45 -18.27 17.08
C PRO A 494 -25.58 -19.72 16.61
N ASN A 495 -26.75 -20.13 16.13
CA ASN A 495 -26.96 -21.48 15.57
C ASN A 495 -26.11 -21.75 14.32
N ASP A 496 -25.94 -20.76 13.46
CA ASP A 496 -25.11 -20.89 12.26
C ASP A 496 -23.62 -20.93 12.62
N LEU A 497 -23.20 -20.12 13.61
CA LEU A 497 -21.86 -20.20 14.20
C LEU A 497 -21.59 -21.59 14.79
N LEU A 498 -22.55 -22.17 15.52
CA LEU A 498 -22.44 -23.51 16.08
C LEU A 498 -22.34 -24.58 14.98
N ALA A 499 -23.09 -24.43 13.88
CA ALA A 499 -23.04 -25.35 12.76
C ALA A 499 -21.67 -25.32 12.06
N VAL A 500 -21.14 -24.12 11.73
CA VAL A 500 -19.81 -24.00 11.12
C VAL A 500 -18.69 -24.38 12.09
N GLY A 501 -18.83 -24.07 13.38
CA GLY A 501 -17.87 -24.46 14.40
C GLY A 501 -17.76 -25.99 14.54
N LYS A 502 -18.88 -26.72 14.50
CA LYS A 502 -18.88 -28.19 14.47
C LYS A 502 -18.20 -28.73 13.21
N TYR A 503 -18.40 -28.08 12.07
CA TYR A 503 -17.71 -28.43 10.83
C TYR A 503 -16.19 -28.21 10.97
N LEU A 504 -15.75 -27.06 11.48
CA LEU A 504 -14.33 -26.75 11.68
C LEU A 504 -13.65 -27.78 12.60
N VAL A 505 -14.32 -28.15 13.69
CA VAL A 505 -13.93 -29.23 14.59
C VAL A 505 -13.75 -30.57 13.86
N GLN A 506 -14.68 -30.91 12.95
CA GLN A 506 -14.66 -32.18 12.22
C GLN A 506 -13.58 -32.19 11.13
N SER A 507 -13.51 -31.16 10.29
CA SER A 507 -12.51 -31.04 9.21
C SER A 507 -11.09 -31.11 9.74
N PHE A 508 -10.82 -30.45 10.87
CA PHE A 508 -9.51 -30.50 11.49
C PHE A 508 -9.12 -31.90 11.99
N ALA A 509 -10.08 -32.66 12.52
CA ALA A 509 -9.84 -34.04 12.98
C ALA A 509 -9.45 -34.99 11.83
N VAL A 510 -9.83 -34.69 10.60
CA VAL A 510 -9.52 -35.49 9.40
C VAL A 510 -8.23 -35.00 8.69
N LYS A 511 -7.50 -34.05 9.30
CA LYS A 511 -6.32 -33.38 8.69
C LYS A 511 -6.65 -32.70 7.35
N GLU A 512 -7.88 -32.23 7.17
CA GLU A 512 -8.17 -31.32 6.05
C GLU A 512 -7.41 -29.99 6.25
N ALA A 513 -7.22 -29.24 5.16
CA ALA A 513 -6.38 -28.05 5.07
C ALA A 513 -6.93 -26.81 5.82
N VAL A 514 -7.45 -27.00 7.04
CA VAL A 514 -7.83 -25.89 7.92
C VAL A 514 -6.57 -25.38 8.62
N ASP A 515 -6.31 -24.08 8.47
CA ASP A 515 -5.17 -23.43 9.13
C ASP A 515 -5.36 -23.44 10.65
N VAL A 516 -4.35 -23.96 11.34
CA VAL A 516 -4.28 -24.06 12.80
C VAL A 516 -4.41 -22.69 13.46
N ARG A 517 -3.87 -21.64 12.84
CA ARG A 517 -3.93 -20.27 13.36
C ARG A 517 -5.34 -19.72 13.33
N HIS A 518 -6.05 -20.00 12.24
CA HIS A 518 -7.45 -19.62 12.08
C HIS A 518 -8.33 -20.26 13.16
N LEU A 519 -8.11 -21.55 13.44
CA LEU A 519 -8.83 -22.25 14.52
C LEU A 519 -8.56 -21.66 15.90
N ALA A 520 -7.30 -21.32 16.19
CA ALA A 520 -6.92 -20.70 17.46
C ALA A 520 -7.66 -19.37 17.66
N HIS A 521 -7.76 -18.55 16.62
CA HIS A 521 -8.47 -17.28 16.65
C HIS A 521 -9.98 -17.45 16.80
N VAL A 522 -10.61 -18.38 16.07
CA VAL A 522 -12.04 -18.67 16.23
C VAL A 522 -12.34 -19.13 17.66
N ALA A 523 -11.48 -19.98 18.24
CA ALA A 523 -11.64 -20.44 19.61
C ALA A 523 -11.51 -19.30 20.63
N ASP A 524 -10.49 -18.44 20.49
CA ASP A 524 -10.28 -17.27 21.37
C ASP A 524 -11.53 -16.37 21.41
N VAL A 525 -12.09 -16.08 20.24
CA VAL A 525 -13.23 -15.16 20.12
C VAL A 525 -14.50 -15.81 20.64
N CYS A 526 -14.73 -17.10 20.37
CA CYS A 526 -15.87 -17.83 20.94
C CYS A 526 -15.85 -17.83 22.48
N LEU A 527 -14.67 -17.90 23.10
CA LEU A 527 -14.51 -17.90 24.56
C LEU A 527 -14.72 -16.53 25.22
N ARG A 528 -14.91 -15.47 24.41
CA ARG A 528 -15.32 -14.13 24.87
C ARG A 528 -16.84 -13.93 24.81
N SER A 529 -17.57 -14.88 24.23
CA SER A 529 -19.02 -14.79 24.11
C SER A 529 -19.72 -14.90 25.46
N VAL A 530 -20.90 -14.28 25.56
CA VAL A 530 -21.81 -14.46 26.70
C VAL A 530 -22.76 -15.66 26.52
N ASP A 531 -22.86 -16.21 25.30
CA ASP A 531 -23.71 -17.38 25.02
C ASP A 531 -23.00 -18.67 25.48
N PRO A 532 -23.58 -19.45 26.41
CA PRO A 532 -22.98 -20.69 26.91
C PRO A 532 -22.69 -21.74 25.82
N ASN A 533 -23.50 -21.80 24.76
CA ASN A 533 -23.27 -22.73 23.65
C ASN A 533 -22.04 -22.32 22.82
N VAL A 534 -21.84 -21.01 22.62
CA VAL A 534 -20.68 -20.47 21.91
C VAL A 534 -19.41 -20.63 22.75
N LEU A 535 -19.48 -20.41 24.06
CA LEU A 535 -18.39 -20.72 24.99
C LEU A 535 -18.01 -22.21 24.91
N ASN A 536 -19.01 -23.09 24.95
CA ASN A 536 -18.82 -24.53 24.81
C ASN A 536 -18.19 -24.91 23.46
N LEU A 537 -18.56 -24.23 22.37
CA LEU A 537 -17.89 -24.40 21.07
C LEU A 537 -16.42 -23.98 21.16
N GLY A 538 -16.11 -22.84 21.78
CA GLY A 538 -14.73 -22.38 21.99
C GLY A 538 -13.88 -23.41 22.73
N VAL A 539 -14.39 -24.00 23.81
CA VAL A 539 -13.71 -25.10 24.51
C VAL A 539 -13.61 -26.35 23.63
N SER A 540 -14.64 -26.68 22.86
CA SER A 540 -14.63 -27.85 21.97
C SER A 540 -13.60 -27.72 20.83
N LEU A 541 -13.35 -26.50 20.35
CA LEU A 541 -12.29 -26.19 19.39
C LEU A 541 -10.89 -26.39 20.01
N LEU A 542 -10.72 -26.10 21.31
CA LEU A 542 -9.49 -26.40 22.04
C LEU A 542 -9.30 -27.91 22.28
N GLU A 543 -10.38 -28.63 22.59
CA GLU A 543 -10.34 -30.07 22.91
C GLU A 543 -9.99 -30.96 21.74
N LYS A 544 -10.41 -30.57 20.54
CA LYS A 544 -10.20 -31.39 19.37
C LYS A 544 -8.72 -31.37 19.03
N ALA A 545 -8.08 -32.50 19.39
CA ALA A 545 -6.66 -32.71 19.40
C ALA A 545 -6.00 -32.07 18.19
N ILE A 546 -5.41 -30.90 18.41
CA ILE A 546 -4.34 -30.40 17.56
C ILE A 546 -3.29 -31.50 17.60
N PRO A 547 -2.96 -32.12 16.44
CA PRO A 547 -1.88 -33.08 16.39
C PRO A 547 -0.69 -32.52 17.16
N ALA A 548 -0.02 -33.33 17.98
CA ALA A 548 1.07 -32.83 18.85
C ALA A 548 2.11 -32.00 18.06
N GLU A 549 2.30 -32.37 16.79
CA GLU A 549 3.12 -31.67 15.79
C GLU A 549 2.71 -30.20 15.53
N LEU A 550 1.42 -29.88 15.60
CA LEU A 550 0.84 -28.56 15.32
C LEU A 550 0.53 -27.75 16.60
N ALA A 551 0.60 -28.38 17.77
CA ALA A 551 0.32 -27.72 19.05
C ALA A 551 1.18 -26.47 19.29
N PRO A 552 2.50 -26.45 18.98
CA PRO A 552 3.31 -25.24 19.14
C PRO A 552 2.84 -24.08 18.25
N GLU A 553 2.37 -24.35 17.03
CA GLU A 553 1.86 -23.31 16.12
C GLU A 553 0.52 -22.77 16.60
N PHE A 554 -0.39 -23.64 17.04
CA PHE A 554 -1.66 -23.24 17.64
C PHE A 554 -1.46 -22.35 18.87
N GLN A 555 -0.55 -22.75 19.76
CA GLN A 555 -0.24 -22.01 20.98
C GLN A 555 0.30 -20.61 20.68
N LYS A 556 1.23 -20.49 19.71
CA LYS A 556 1.78 -19.21 19.25
C LYS A 556 0.74 -18.31 18.60
N SER A 557 -0.31 -18.89 18.03
CA SER A 557 -1.32 -18.18 17.24
C SER A 557 -2.57 -17.84 18.04
N GLY A 558 -2.44 -17.65 19.36
CA GLY A 558 -3.56 -17.28 20.24
C GLY A 558 -4.15 -18.43 21.06
N GLY A 559 -3.77 -19.68 20.80
CA GLY A 559 -4.28 -20.84 21.52
C GLY A 559 -4.03 -20.79 23.04
N ILE A 560 -2.89 -20.23 23.47
CA ILE A 560 -2.59 -20.01 24.89
C ILE A 560 -3.55 -18.98 25.52
N ASN A 561 -3.93 -17.94 24.77
CA ASN A 561 -4.88 -16.95 25.26
C ASN A 561 -6.29 -17.52 25.34
N ALA A 562 -6.71 -18.29 24.34
CA ALA A 562 -7.96 -19.05 24.38
C ALA A 562 -8.00 -19.99 25.59
N LEU A 563 -6.95 -20.77 25.84
CA LEU A 563 -6.86 -21.63 27.03
C LEU A 563 -6.98 -20.84 28.33
N ARG A 564 -6.30 -19.68 28.44
CA ARG A 564 -6.40 -18.79 29.60
C ARG A 564 -7.85 -18.31 29.82
N LEU A 565 -8.54 -17.89 28.77
CA LEU A 565 -9.94 -17.47 28.86
C LEU A 565 -10.84 -18.62 29.31
N ALA A 566 -10.65 -19.82 28.75
CA ALA A 566 -11.43 -21.01 29.12
C ALA A 566 -11.25 -21.42 30.60
N LEU A 567 -10.03 -21.30 31.13
CA LEU A 567 -9.74 -21.55 32.55
C LEU A 567 -10.30 -20.49 33.49
N ALA A 568 -10.62 -19.29 32.98
CA ALA A 568 -11.21 -18.20 33.74
C ALA A 568 -12.75 -18.20 33.73
N LEU A 569 -13.39 -19.17 33.08
CA LEU A 569 -14.84 -19.29 33.03
C LEU A 569 -15.43 -19.67 34.41
N ASN A 570 -16.66 -19.22 34.68
CA ASN A 570 -17.40 -19.62 35.89
C ASN A 570 -18.04 -21.01 35.80
N ASP A 571 -18.04 -21.63 34.61
CA ASP A 571 -18.60 -22.96 34.39
C ASP A 571 -17.57 -24.05 34.72
N LYS A 572 -17.81 -24.79 35.82
CA LYS A 572 -16.89 -25.81 36.33
C LYS A 572 -16.62 -26.93 35.32
N GLU A 573 -17.61 -27.33 34.51
CA GLU A 573 -17.43 -28.40 33.52
C GLU A 573 -16.57 -27.92 32.35
N LEU A 574 -16.78 -26.68 31.88
CA LEU A 574 -15.94 -26.09 30.84
C LEU A 574 -14.49 -25.87 31.31
N VAL A 575 -14.29 -25.40 32.54
CA VAL A 575 -12.95 -25.25 33.13
C VAL A 575 -12.23 -26.59 33.25
N LYS A 576 -12.93 -27.63 33.75
CA LYS A 576 -12.36 -28.99 33.85
C LYS A 576 -11.91 -29.54 32.50
N ARG A 577 -12.70 -29.30 31.46
CA ARG A 577 -12.38 -29.65 30.07
C ARG A 577 -11.16 -28.89 29.55
N ALA A 578 -11.14 -27.57 29.70
CA ALA A 578 -10.00 -26.72 29.33
C ALA A 578 -8.71 -27.13 30.06
N PHE A 579 -8.81 -27.49 31.33
CA PHE A 579 -7.70 -27.96 32.14
C PHE A 579 -7.11 -29.28 31.60
N ALA A 580 -7.97 -30.22 31.17
CA ALA A 580 -7.54 -31.44 30.51
C ALA A 580 -6.82 -31.16 29.18
N VAL A 581 -7.28 -30.16 28.41
CA VAL A 581 -6.61 -29.72 27.18
C VAL A 581 -5.21 -29.20 27.48
N GLY A 582 -5.09 -28.24 28.40
CA GLY A 582 -3.80 -27.65 28.77
C GLY A 582 -2.78 -28.71 29.21
N LYS A 583 -3.23 -29.75 29.94
CA LYS A 583 -2.35 -30.86 30.34
C LYS A 583 -1.77 -31.64 29.17
N SER A 584 -2.50 -31.74 28.06
CA SER A 584 -2.05 -32.49 26.88
C SER A 584 -1.05 -31.73 25.99
N TRP A 585 -0.93 -30.41 26.15
CA TRP A 585 -0.09 -29.56 25.30
C TRP A 585 1.41 -29.58 25.64
N GLU A 586 1.78 -30.12 26.81
CA GLU A 586 3.15 -30.27 27.33
C GLU A 586 4.07 -29.02 27.31
N SER A 587 3.58 -27.85 26.90
CA SER A 587 4.39 -26.64 26.76
C SER A 587 4.63 -25.93 28.09
N PRO A 588 5.76 -25.20 28.23
CA PRO A 588 6.05 -24.40 29.43
C PRO A 588 4.94 -23.41 29.78
N GLU A 589 4.41 -22.71 28.78
CA GLU A 589 3.37 -21.68 28.94
C GLU A 589 2.04 -22.29 29.41
N ALA A 590 1.65 -23.45 28.85
CA ALA A 590 0.46 -24.16 29.31
C ALA A 590 0.63 -24.66 30.75
N LYS A 591 1.81 -25.21 31.09
CA LYS A 591 2.12 -25.66 32.46
C LYS A 591 2.06 -24.49 33.46
N GLU A 592 2.60 -23.34 33.10
CA GLU A 592 2.53 -22.13 33.92
C GLU A 592 1.07 -21.68 34.15
N LEU A 593 0.25 -21.65 33.09
CA LEU A 593 -1.18 -21.33 33.20
C LEU A 593 -1.93 -22.30 34.10
N LEU A 594 -1.68 -23.61 33.99
CA LEU A 594 -2.33 -24.62 34.81
C LEU A 594 -1.94 -24.49 36.29
N ASN A 595 -0.66 -24.26 36.59
CA ASN A 595 -0.20 -24.04 37.96
C ASN A 595 -0.90 -22.82 38.60
N ASN A 596 -1.05 -21.74 37.82
CA ASN A 596 -1.79 -20.56 38.27
C ASN A 596 -3.29 -20.87 38.47
N ALA A 597 -3.91 -21.65 37.58
CA ALA A 597 -5.31 -22.03 37.68
C ALA A 597 -5.60 -22.97 38.86
N GLU A 598 -4.70 -23.92 39.17
CA GLU A 598 -4.82 -24.80 40.35
C GLU A 598 -4.82 -23.97 41.65
N PHE A 599 -4.01 -22.92 41.71
CA PHE A 599 -3.97 -21.99 42.84
C PHE A 599 -5.31 -21.27 43.06
N PHE A 600 -5.98 -20.84 41.97
CA PHE A 600 -7.31 -20.21 42.06
C PHE A 600 -8.44 -21.22 42.31
N GLY A 601 -8.37 -22.42 41.74
CA GLY A 601 -9.35 -23.48 41.95
C GLY A 601 -9.35 -24.02 43.39
N ALA A 602 -8.17 -24.11 44.02
CA ALA A 602 -8.04 -24.45 45.43
C ALA A 602 -8.58 -23.36 46.39
N ALA A 603 -8.82 -22.14 45.89
CA ALA A 603 -9.44 -21.05 46.65
C ALA A 603 -10.97 -20.94 46.45
N GLN A 604 -11.54 -21.63 45.46
CA GLN A 604 -12.97 -21.65 45.15
C GLN A 604 -13.69 -22.96 45.52
N GLY A 605 -12.95 -24.03 45.83
CA GLY A 605 -13.46 -25.25 46.45
C GLY A 605 -13.41 -25.13 47.97
#